data_AF-A0A6S7IZB8-F1
#
_entry.id   AF-A0A6S7IZB8-F1
#
_cell.length_a   1.000
_cell.length_b   1.000
_cell.length_c   1.000
_cell.angle_alpha   90.00
_cell.angle_beta   90.00
_cell.angle_gamma   90.00
#
_symmetry.space_group_name_H-M   'P 1'
#
loop_
_entity.id
_entity.type
_entity.pdbx_description
1 polymer ?
#
loop_
_entity_poly.entity_id
_entity_poly.type
_entity_poly.pdbx_seq_one_letter_code
_entity_poly.pdbx_strand_id
1 'polypeptide(L)'
;MEKDVRRIVNKKDVVELYGKTDWNKLLPAIKEILIDLRFREDYTPETRKIIQRAVAENDLKTFTALMEDRNNWKNVPKDRFQRRVNFLLNFKVNRGQLTFDAEGQEGGRFHSRMLHVPTDKSGLTIGRGYDMKDKTKKQIEKDLREAGICKAKLLSCAAGLRGKAAKKFIKDNKLENFEITPSQQKKLFEITYEAMEKDVRRIVNKKDVVELYGKTDWNKLLPAIKEILIDLRFREDYTPETRKIIQRAVAENDLKTFTALMEDRNNWKNVPKDRFQRRVNFLLNFKVNRGQLTFDAEGQEGGRFHSRMLHVPTDKSGLTIGRGYDMKDKTKKQIEKDLTEAGICQAKAKLLSCAAGLQGKAARKFIKDNKMENFEITPRQQKKLFEITYKSMEKDVRRIVNKKDVVERYGKTDWNNLHPAIKEVLIDLQFIGDYTPPTRQIIQQAVAGNDLKTFTALMGDRMNWKNVRKDRFERRVKYLLLQ
;
A
#
# COMPACT_ATOMS: atom_id res chain seq x y z
N MET A 1 -16.54 -10.23 -24.26
CA MET A 1 -16.50 -11.13 -23.08
C MET A 1 -17.70 -10.91 -22.16
N GLU A 2 -17.93 -9.70 -21.64
CA GLU A 2 -19.08 -9.39 -20.77
C GLU A 2 -20.45 -9.85 -21.32
N LYS A 3 -20.77 -9.54 -22.58
CA LYS A 3 -22.03 -9.98 -23.22
C LYS A 3 -22.24 -11.49 -23.16
N ASP A 4 -21.16 -12.27 -23.28
CA ASP A 4 -21.22 -13.72 -23.24
C ASP A 4 -21.44 -14.25 -21.82
N VAL A 5 -20.79 -13.64 -20.83
CA VAL A 5 -21.04 -13.95 -19.41
C VAL A 5 -22.49 -13.63 -19.03
N ARG A 6 -23.00 -12.45 -19.43
CA ARG A 6 -24.41 -12.05 -19.25
C ARG A 6 -25.39 -13.09 -19.80
N ARG A 7 -25.07 -13.66 -20.97
CA ARG A 7 -25.85 -14.72 -21.61
C ARG A 7 -25.77 -16.02 -20.80
N ILE A 8 -24.58 -16.42 -20.36
CA ILE A 8 -24.37 -17.68 -19.63
C ILE A 8 -25.06 -17.65 -18.26
N VAL A 9 -24.92 -16.57 -17.49
CA VAL A 9 -25.52 -16.48 -16.14
C VAL A 9 -27.05 -16.43 -16.17
N ASN A 10 -27.64 -16.12 -17.33
CA ASN A 10 -29.09 -16.05 -17.55
C ASN A 10 -29.58 -17.10 -18.56
N LYS A 11 -28.77 -18.13 -18.84
CA LYS A 11 -29.21 -19.26 -19.67
C LYS A 11 -30.27 -20.05 -18.91
N LYS A 12 -31.30 -20.55 -19.60
CA LYS A 12 -32.49 -21.16 -18.98
C LYS A 12 -32.16 -22.23 -17.93
N ASP A 13 -31.29 -23.18 -18.29
CA ASP A 13 -30.77 -24.24 -17.42
C ASP A 13 -30.03 -23.71 -16.19
N VAL A 14 -29.29 -22.60 -16.35
CA VAL A 14 -28.57 -21.96 -15.25
C VAL A 14 -29.53 -21.24 -14.30
N VAL A 15 -30.54 -20.55 -14.84
CA VAL A 15 -31.55 -19.84 -14.05
C VAL A 15 -32.41 -20.81 -13.25
N GLU A 16 -32.81 -21.93 -13.84
CA GLU A 16 -33.60 -22.96 -13.16
C GLU A 16 -32.84 -23.59 -11.98
N LEU A 17 -31.52 -23.80 -12.13
CA LEU A 17 -30.70 -24.45 -11.09
C LEU A 17 -30.22 -23.50 -9.97
N TYR A 18 -29.91 -22.25 -10.31
CA TYR A 18 -29.19 -21.34 -9.41
C TYR A 18 -29.90 -20.02 -9.15
N GLY A 19 -31.00 -19.74 -9.85
CA GLY A 19 -31.72 -18.46 -9.78
C GLY A 19 -31.27 -17.45 -10.85
N LYS A 20 -32.12 -16.44 -11.05
CA LYS A 20 -31.89 -15.38 -12.04
C LYS A 20 -30.79 -14.42 -11.56
N THR A 21 -29.85 -14.08 -12.45
CA THR A 21 -28.78 -13.12 -12.14
C THR A 21 -29.11 -11.74 -12.73
N ASP A 22 -29.40 -10.75 -11.88
CA ASP A 22 -29.52 -9.35 -12.32
C ASP A 22 -28.12 -8.76 -12.53
N TRP A 23 -27.64 -8.84 -13.78
CA TRP A 23 -26.31 -8.35 -14.12
C TRP A 23 -26.12 -6.86 -13.79
N ASN A 24 -27.15 -6.02 -13.90
CA ASN A 24 -26.96 -4.59 -13.68
C ASN A 24 -26.70 -4.29 -12.20
N LYS A 25 -27.32 -5.05 -11.29
CA LYS A 25 -27.14 -4.93 -9.83
C LYS A 25 -25.97 -5.74 -9.27
N LEU A 26 -25.40 -6.66 -10.05
CA LEU A 26 -24.30 -7.50 -9.60
C LEU A 26 -23.08 -6.66 -9.19
N LEU A 27 -22.46 -6.99 -8.06
CA LEU A 27 -21.34 -6.26 -7.49
C LEU A 27 -20.14 -6.25 -8.47
N PRO A 28 -19.43 -5.11 -8.61
CA PRO A 28 -18.34 -4.99 -9.57
C PRO A 28 -17.26 -6.07 -9.44
N ALA A 29 -16.92 -6.46 -8.21
CA ALA A 29 -15.92 -7.50 -7.97
C ALA A 29 -16.35 -8.89 -8.51
N ILE A 30 -17.64 -9.24 -8.37
CA ILE A 30 -18.17 -10.49 -8.91
C ILE A 30 -18.16 -10.44 -10.44
N LYS A 31 -18.56 -9.31 -11.04
CA LYS A 31 -18.54 -9.11 -12.50
C LYS A 31 -17.14 -9.33 -13.09
N GLU A 32 -16.14 -8.68 -12.51
CA GLU A 32 -14.75 -8.76 -12.97
C GLU A 32 -14.21 -10.20 -12.92
N ILE A 33 -14.50 -10.93 -11.84
CA ILE A 33 -14.09 -12.34 -11.73
C ILE A 33 -14.83 -13.22 -12.73
N LEU A 34 -16.13 -13.04 -12.94
CA LEU A 34 -16.85 -13.83 -13.94
C LEU A 34 -16.35 -13.58 -15.36
N ILE A 35 -15.99 -12.33 -15.67
CA ILE A 35 -15.37 -11.96 -16.96
C ILE A 35 -14.00 -12.65 -17.10
N ASP A 36 -13.15 -12.62 -16.08
CA ASP A 36 -11.85 -13.30 -16.12
C ASP A 36 -12.00 -14.83 -16.19
N LEU A 37 -12.91 -15.43 -15.41
CA LEU A 37 -13.21 -16.86 -15.46
C LEU A 37 -13.61 -17.28 -16.87
N ARG A 38 -14.49 -16.51 -17.53
CA ARG A 38 -14.89 -16.79 -18.91
C ARG A 38 -13.76 -16.59 -19.90
N PHE A 39 -13.00 -15.49 -19.77
CA PHE A 39 -11.86 -15.19 -20.64
C PHE A 39 -10.77 -16.26 -20.59
N ARG A 40 -10.57 -16.86 -19.42
CA ARG A 40 -9.57 -17.91 -19.16
C ARG A 40 -10.12 -19.33 -19.30
N GLU A 41 -11.37 -19.45 -19.74
CA GLU A 41 -12.09 -20.71 -19.94
C GLU A 41 -12.32 -21.54 -18.66
N ASP A 42 -12.18 -20.91 -17.50
CA ASP A 42 -12.40 -21.52 -16.19
C ASP A 42 -13.88 -21.45 -15.74
N TYR A 43 -14.77 -20.83 -16.54
CA TYR A 43 -16.21 -20.75 -16.26
C TYR A 43 -17.00 -21.89 -16.93
N THR A 44 -16.72 -23.11 -16.49
CA THR A 44 -17.31 -24.36 -17.00
C THR A 44 -18.62 -24.71 -16.27
N PRO A 45 -19.40 -25.71 -16.73
CA PRO A 45 -20.55 -26.22 -15.98
C PRO A 45 -20.20 -26.64 -14.54
N GLU A 46 -19.03 -27.23 -14.33
CA GLU A 46 -18.53 -27.71 -13.04
C GLU A 46 -18.23 -26.53 -12.11
N THR A 47 -17.53 -25.50 -12.59
CA THR A 47 -17.24 -24.34 -11.75
C THR A 47 -18.50 -23.52 -11.47
N ARG A 48 -19.50 -23.53 -12.38
CA ARG A 48 -20.83 -22.96 -12.11
C ARG A 48 -21.56 -23.66 -10.97
N LYS A 49 -21.48 -25.00 -10.84
CA LYS A 49 -22.05 -25.72 -9.69
C LYS A 49 -21.51 -25.19 -8.35
N ILE A 50 -20.27 -24.69 -8.36
CA ILE A 50 -19.61 -24.14 -7.18
C ILE A 50 -20.10 -22.71 -6.89
N ILE A 51 -20.00 -21.80 -7.87
CA ILE A 51 -20.13 -20.35 -7.59
C ILE A 51 -21.47 -19.71 -8.00
N GLN A 52 -22.27 -20.37 -8.85
CA GLN A 52 -23.35 -19.68 -9.56
C GLN A 52 -24.50 -19.23 -8.66
N ARG A 53 -24.79 -19.97 -7.57
CA ARG A 53 -25.81 -19.56 -6.61
C ARG A 53 -25.44 -18.24 -5.92
N ALA A 54 -24.20 -18.12 -5.45
CA ALA A 54 -23.69 -16.89 -4.86
C ALA A 54 -23.69 -15.72 -5.86
N VAL A 55 -23.49 -16.00 -7.15
CA VAL A 55 -23.63 -15.00 -8.23
C VAL A 55 -25.07 -14.53 -8.37
N ALA A 56 -26.04 -15.45 -8.41
CA ALA A 56 -27.46 -15.09 -8.55
C ALA A 56 -27.97 -14.30 -7.33
N GLU A 57 -27.52 -14.66 -6.13
CA GLU A 57 -27.84 -13.98 -4.87
C GLU A 57 -27.07 -12.66 -4.67
N ASN A 58 -26.10 -12.35 -5.56
CA ASN A 58 -25.18 -11.23 -5.42
C ASN A 58 -24.43 -11.20 -4.08
N ASP A 59 -24.17 -12.39 -3.51
CA ASP A 59 -23.50 -12.56 -2.23
C ASP A 59 -21.98 -12.61 -2.42
N LEU A 60 -21.33 -11.46 -2.32
CA LEU A 60 -19.87 -11.34 -2.44
C LEU A 60 -19.13 -12.14 -1.36
N LYS A 61 -19.69 -12.30 -0.16
CA LYS A 61 -19.03 -13.00 0.94
C LYS A 61 -18.94 -14.50 0.62
N THR A 62 -20.07 -15.11 0.28
CA THR A 62 -20.12 -16.53 -0.10
C THR A 62 -19.36 -16.76 -1.41
N PHE A 63 -19.51 -15.88 -2.41
CA PHE A 63 -18.74 -15.95 -3.65
C PHE A 63 -17.23 -15.93 -3.38
N THR A 64 -16.76 -15.03 -2.52
CA THR A 64 -15.34 -14.94 -2.17
C THR A 64 -14.85 -16.18 -1.44
N ALA A 65 -15.63 -16.70 -0.48
CA ALA A 65 -15.31 -17.95 0.24
C ALA A 65 -15.14 -19.14 -0.72
N LEU A 66 -16.02 -19.26 -1.72
CA LEU A 66 -15.96 -20.32 -2.74
C LEU A 66 -14.77 -20.14 -3.69
N MET A 67 -14.44 -18.89 -4.02
CA MET A 67 -13.30 -18.54 -4.88
C MET A 67 -11.94 -18.74 -4.20
N GLU A 68 -11.86 -18.63 -2.86
CA GLU A 68 -10.61 -18.77 -2.09
C GLU A 68 -10.32 -20.21 -1.63
N ASP A 69 -11.27 -21.14 -1.72
CA ASP A 69 -11.02 -22.54 -1.42
C ASP A 69 -10.29 -23.22 -2.58
N ARG A 70 -9.01 -23.54 -2.37
CA ARG A 70 -8.17 -24.15 -3.41
C ARG A 70 -8.72 -25.49 -3.91
N ASN A 71 -9.49 -26.23 -3.11
CA ASN A 71 -10.07 -27.51 -3.51
C ASN A 71 -11.12 -27.37 -4.61
N ASN A 72 -11.78 -26.21 -4.71
CA ASN A 72 -12.73 -25.90 -5.76
C ASN A 72 -12.05 -25.63 -7.12
N TRP A 73 -10.74 -25.35 -7.11
CA TRP A 73 -10.01 -24.83 -8.28
C TRP A 73 -8.75 -25.65 -8.61
N LYS A 74 -8.72 -26.95 -8.30
CA LYS A 74 -7.54 -27.82 -8.44
C LYS A 74 -6.88 -27.74 -9.83
N ASN A 75 -7.68 -27.62 -10.89
CA ASN A 75 -7.23 -27.57 -12.28
C ASN A 75 -6.82 -26.17 -12.76
N VAL A 76 -7.05 -25.13 -11.95
CA VAL A 76 -6.63 -23.76 -12.27
C VAL A 76 -5.17 -23.56 -11.86
N PRO A 77 -4.32 -22.97 -12.73
CA PRO A 77 -2.94 -22.63 -12.37
C PRO A 77 -2.85 -21.77 -11.10
N LYS A 78 -1.86 -22.06 -10.24
CA LYS A 78 -1.71 -21.43 -8.91
C LYS A 78 -1.60 -19.90 -8.98
N ASP A 79 -0.87 -19.37 -9.96
CA ASP A 79 -0.73 -17.93 -10.16
C ASP A 79 -2.07 -17.27 -10.53
N ARG A 80 -2.87 -17.93 -11.37
CA ARG A 80 -4.18 -17.46 -11.81
C ARG A 80 -5.18 -17.46 -10.67
N PHE A 81 -5.22 -18.56 -9.91
CA PHE A 81 -6.00 -18.66 -8.68
C PHE A 81 -5.65 -17.52 -7.71
N GLN A 82 -4.35 -17.33 -7.42
CA GLN A 82 -3.92 -16.31 -6.47
C GLN A 82 -4.29 -14.89 -6.93
N ARG A 83 -4.22 -14.58 -8.23
CA ARG A 83 -4.66 -13.28 -8.76
C ARG A 83 -6.13 -12.99 -8.48
N ARG A 84 -7.01 -13.98 -8.70
CA ARG A 84 -8.46 -13.85 -8.45
C ARG A 84 -8.76 -13.65 -6.97
N VAL A 85 -8.10 -14.43 -6.14
CA VAL A 85 -8.27 -14.36 -4.69
C VAL A 85 -7.74 -13.05 -4.14
N ASN A 86 -6.57 -12.57 -4.62
CA ASN A 86 -6.04 -11.26 -4.25
C ASN A 86 -6.95 -10.11 -4.68
N PHE A 87 -7.57 -10.21 -5.86
CA PHE A 87 -8.52 -9.22 -6.35
C PHE A 87 -9.77 -9.15 -5.45
N LEU A 88 -10.34 -10.30 -5.09
CA LEU A 88 -11.55 -10.37 -4.26
C LEU A 88 -11.31 -9.96 -2.82
N LEU A 89 -10.20 -10.42 -2.22
CA LEU A 89 -9.91 -10.17 -0.81
C LEU A 89 -9.24 -8.83 -0.56
N ASN A 90 -8.69 -8.20 -1.62
CA ASN A 90 -7.86 -7.00 -1.53
C ASN A 90 -6.91 -7.10 -0.32
N PHE A 91 -6.04 -8.14 -0.33
CA PHE A 91 -5.17 -8.72 0.72
C PHE A 91 -4.59 -7.75 1.78
N LYS A 92 -5.47 -7.00 2.43
CA LYS A 92 -5.21 -5.92 3.35
C LYS A 92 -5.88 -6.25 4.66
N VAL A 93 -5.14 -6.00 5.72
CA VAL A 93 -5.61 -6.09 7.10
C VAL A 93 -6.02 -4.71 7.56
N ASN A 94 -6.99 -4.65 8.48
CA ASN A 94 -7.45 -3.37 9.02
C ASN A 94 -6.36 -2.67 9.83
N ARG A 95 -5.41 -3.44 10.38
CA ARG A 95 -4.29 -3.00 11.22
C ARG A 95 -3.11 -3.94 11.03
N GLY A 96 -1.88 -3.46 11.18
CA GLY A 96 -0.70 -4.30 11.06
C GLY A 96 -0.29 -4.64 9.63
N GLN A 97 -0.64 -3.80 8.64
CA GLN A 97 -0.34 -4.10 7.23
C GLN A 97 1.16 -4.23 7.00
N LEU A 98 1.96 -3.39 7.67
CA LEU A 98 3.43 -3.46 7.63
C LEU A 98 3.93 -4.85 8.03
N THR A 99 3.41 -5.38 9.14
CA THR A 99 3.81 -6.69 9.66
C THR A 99 3.28 -7.80 8.76
N PHE A 100 2.00 -7.72 8.38
CA PHE A 100 1.34 -8.72 7.53
C PHE A 100 2.09 -8.94 6.21
N ASP A 101 2.46 -7.88 5.51
CA ASP A 101 3.14 -7.95 4.22
C ASP A 101 4.53 -8.61 4.30
N ALA A 102 5.16 -8.55 5.47
CA ALA A 102 6.53 -9.03 5.66
C ALA A 102 6.64 -10.32 6.49
N GLU A 103 5.53 -10.93 6.90
CA GLU A 103 5.49 -12.22 7.62
C GLU A 103 5.15 -13.43 6.71
N GLY A 104 4.97 -13.23 5.41
CA GLY A 104 4.71 -14.37 4.53
C GLY A 104 4.69 -14.06 3.05
N GLN A 105 4.82 -15.12 2.25
CA GLN A 105 4.63 -15.10 0.82
C GLN A 105 3.58 -16.14 0.41
N GLU A 106 2.98 -15.92 -0.76
CA GLU A 106 2.06 -16.88 -1.38
C GLU A 106 2.81 -17.66 -2.47
N GLY A 107 2.74 -18.99 -2.45
CA GLY A 107 3.46 -19.87 -3.37
C GLY A 107 4.94 -20.11 -3.04
N GLY A 108 5.53 -21.06 -3.78
CA GLY A 108 6.92 -21.49 -3.60
C GLY A 108 7.17 -22.27 -2.32
N ARG A 109 8.46 -22.47 -1.99
CA ARG A 109 8.91 -23.24 -0.81
C ARG A 109 8.48 -22.62 0.53
N PHE A 110 8.24 -21.31 0.57
CA PHE A 110 7.89 -20.57 1.79
C PHE A 110 6.43 -20.11 1.81
N HIS A 111 5.53 -20.89 1.21
CA HIS A 111 4.11 -20.59 1.17
C HIS A 111 3.52 -20.53 2.60
N SER A 112 3.19 -19.32 3.06
CA SER A 112 2.79 -19.06 4.45
C SER A 112 1.51 -19.77 4.88
N ARG A 113 0.59 -20.09 3.98
CA ARG A 113 -0.66 -20.81 4.28
C ARG A 113 -0.47 -22.30 4.60
N MET A 114 0.74 -22.82 4.47
CA MET A 114 1.07 -24.20 4.82
C MET A 114 1.74 -24.26 6.20
N LEU A 115 1.57 -25.40 6.87
CA LEU A 115 2.28 -25.67 8.12
C LEU A 115 3.79 -25.73 7.87
N HIS A 116 4.55 -25.02 8.69
CA HIS A 116 6.00 -25.00 8.60
C HIS A 116 6.65 -24.74 9.96
N VAL A 117 7.96 -24.88 10.01
CA VAL A 117 8.79 -24.65 11.20
C VAL A 117 9.97 -23.79 10.76
N PRO A 118 9.88 -22.45 10.85
CA PRO A 118 10.86 -21.52 10.27
C PRO A 118 12.29 -21.76 10.74
N THR A 119 12.46 -22.05 12.03
CA THR A 119 13.76 -22.32 12.66
C THR A 119 13.62 -23.44 13.68
N ASP A 120 14.73 -23.99 14.16
CA ASP A 120 14.68 -25.01 15.22
C ASP A 120 14.20 -24.46 16.58
N LYS A 121 14.15 -23.13 16.75
CA LYS A 121 13.55 -22.44 17.91
C LYS A 121 12.05 -22.14 17.72
N SER A 122 11.54 -22.26 16.51
CA SER A 122 10.13 -22.01 16.18
C SER A 122 9.27 -23.21 16.54
N GLY A 123 8.00 -22.95 16.82
CA GLY A 123 7.00 -24.00 16.97
C GLY A 123 6.44 -24.46 15.64
N LEU A 124 5.31 -25.17 15.72
CA LEU A 124 4.47 -25.36 14.55
C LEU A 124 3.84 -24.02 14.18
N THR A 125 4.17 -23.50 13.00
CA THR A 125 3.71 -22.19 12.51
C THR A 125 2.75 -22.38 11.33
N ILE A 126 1.69 -21.57 11.29
CA ILE A 126 0.79 -21.49 10.14
C ILE A 126 0.41 -20.04 9.84
N GLY A 127 0.18 -19.73 8.56
CA GLY A 127 -0.14 -18.39 8.11
C GLY A 127 1.03 -17.43 8.32
N ARG A 128 0.70 -16.16 8.55
CA ARG A 128 1.66 -15.06 8.74
C ARG A 128 1.96 -14.88 10.23
N GLY A 129 2.74 -15.80 10.78
CA GLY A 129 3.31 -15.66 12.14
C GLY A 129 2.48 -16.24 13.30
N TYR A 130 1.47 -17.09 13.04
CA TYR A 130 0.80 -17.81 14.12
C TYR A 130 1.64 -19.02 14.55
N ASP A 131 2.47 -18.82 15.59
CA ASP A 131 3.35 -19.85 16.17
C ASP A 131 2.76 -20.45 17.46
N MET A 132 2.82 -21.78 17.56
CA MET A 132 2.21 -22.56 18.66
C MET A 132 3.16 -22.85 19.83
N LYS A 133 4.44 -22.43 19.78
CA LYS A 133 5.49 -22.81 20.76
C LYS A 133 5.23 -22.33 22.18
N ASP A 134 4.59 -21.17 22.35
CA ASP A 134 4.34 -20.54 23.65
C ASP A 134 2.84 -20.45 23.97
N LYS A 135 2.00 -21.15 23.20
CA LYS A 135 0.54 -21.18 23.38
C LYS A 135 0.11 -22.47 24.04
N THR A 136 -0.88 -22.37 24.93
CA THR A 136 -1.51 -23.56 25.51
C THR A 136 -2.39 -24.26 24.48
N LYS A 137 -2.62 -25.56 24.66
CA LYS A 137 -3.54 -26.35 23.82
C LYS A 137 -4.92 -25.69 23.70
N LYS A 138 -5.49 -25.23 24.83
CA LYS A 138 -6.78 -24.54 24.88
C LYS A 138 -6.78 -23.25 24.05
N GLN A 139 -5.71 -22.46 24.13
CA GLN A 139 -5.58 -21.23 23.35
C GLN A 139 -5.51 -21.54 21.86
N ILE A 140 -4.70 -22.54 21.46
CA ILE A 140 -4.55 -22.92 20.06
C ILE A 140 -5.88 -23.38 19.47
N GLU A 141 -6.60 -24.26 20.17
CA GLU A 141 -7.88 -24.74 19.69
C GLU A 141 -8.89 -23.60 19.52
N LYS A 142 -8.95 -22.67 20.48
CA LYS A 142 -9.83 -21.49 20.41
C LYS A 142 -9.51 -20.63 19.18
N ASP A 143 -8.25 -20.23 19.02
CA ASP A 143 -7.83 -19.32 17.95
C ASP A 143 -8.06 -19.93 16.56
N LEU A 144 -7.76 -21.22 16.40
CA LEU A 144 -7.98 -21.94 15.15
C LEU A 144 -9.48 -22.09 14.84
N ARG A 145 -10.33 -22.37 15.85
CA ARG A 145 -11.78 -22.40 15.67
C ARG A 145 -12.36 -21.04 15.29
N GLU A 146 -11.89 -19.98 15.95
CA GLU A 146 -12.29 -18.61 15.63
C GLU A 146 -11.86 -18.21 14.20
N ALA A 147 -10.72 -18.71 13.75
CA ALA A 147 -10.28 -18.55 12.36
C ALA A 147 -11.07 -19.41 11.36
N GLY A 148 -11.94 -20.33 11.80
CA GLY A 148 -12.71 -21.23 10.94
C GLY A 148 -11.92 -22.45 10.44
N ILE A 149 -10.88 -22.88 11.17
CA ILE A 149 -10.02 -24.00 10.79
C ILE A 149 -10.55 -25.31 11.37
N CYS A 150 -10.98 -26.23 10.50
CA CYS A 150 -11.65 -27.48 10.89
C CYS A 150 -10.76 -28.45 11.70
N LYS A 151 -9.43 -28.45 11.46
CA LYS A 151 -8.48 -29.32 12.18
C LYS A 151 -7.99 -28.74 13.52
N ALA A 152 -8.69 -27.75 14.09
CA ALA A 152 -8.28 -27.05 15.31
C ALA A 152 -7.91 -27.97 16.48
N LYS A 153 -8.75 -28.96 16.78
CA LYS A 153 -8.50 -29.92 17.89
C LYS A 153 -7.20 -30.71 17.68
N LEU A 154 -6.96 -31.18 16.46
CA LEU A 154 -5.74 -31.91 16.12
C LEU A 154 -4.50 -31.00 16.24
N LEU A 155 -4.54 -29.84 15.58
CA LEU A 155 -3.42 -28.89 15.56
C LEU A 155 -3.08 -28.36 16.96
N SER A 156 -4.05 -28.26 17.86
CA SER A 156 -3.82 -27.87 19.26
C SER A 156 -2.87 -28.80 20.02
N CYS A 157 -2.76 -30.08 19.60
CA CYS A 157 -1.82 -31.03 20.20
C CYS A 157 -0.35 -30.70 19.91
N ALA A 158 -0.06 -29.75 19.01
CA ALA A 158 1.28 -29.25 18.77
C ALA A 158 1.76 -28.18 19.77
N ALA A 159 0.94 -27.85 20.78
CA ALA A 159 1.30 -26.92 21.85
C ALA A 159 2.68 -27.22 22.43
N GLY A 160 3.56 -26.22 22.48
CA GLY A 160 4.90 -26.36 23.06
C GLY A 160 5.92 -27.12 22.20
N LEU A 161 5.51 -27.77 21.10
CA LEU A 161 6.45 -28.44 20.20
C LEU A 161 7.34 -27.41 19.49
N ARG A 162 8.61 -27.76 19.27
CA ARG A 162 9.60 -26.92 18.59
C ARG A 162 10.47 -27.74 17.63
N GLY A 163 11.04 -27.08 16.63
CA GLY A 163 12.07 -27.65 15.75
C GLY A 163 11.72 -29.03 15.20
N LYS A 164 12.56 -30.04 15.48
CA LYS A 164 12.38 -31.42 14.98
C LYS A 164 11.06 -32.06 15.44
N ALA A 165 10.60 -31.78 16.66
CA ALA A 165 9.35 -32.34 17.17
C ALA A 165 8.13 -31.77 16.43
N ALA A 166 8.13 -30.45 16.16
CA ALA A 166 7.09 -29.82 15.35
C ALA A 166 7.11 -30.30 13.89
N LYS A 167 8.30 -30.52 13.30
CA LYS A 167 8.44 -31.11 11.95
C LYS A 167 7.91 -32.55 11.91
N LYS A 168 8.19 -33.35 12.95
CA LYS A 168 7.69 -34.72 13.09
C LYS A 168 6.17 -34.75 13.22
N PHE A 169 5.59 -33.82 13.98
CA PHE A 169 4.13 -33.70 14.12
C PHE A 169 3.40 -33.55 12.79
N ILE A 170 3.96 -32.77 11.84
CA ILE A 170 3.37 -32.63 10.48
C ILE A 170 3.32 -33.99 9.78
N LYS A 171 4.41 -34.75 9.82
CA LYS A 171 4.55 -36.06 9.15
C LYS A 171 3.64 -37.12 9.78
N ASP A 172 3.70 -37.26 11.11
CA ASP A 172 2.96 -38.27 11.86
C ASP A 172 1.43 -38.10 11.66
N ASN A 173 0.97 -36.87 11.40
CA ASN A 173 -0.44 -36.54 11.19
C ASN A 173 -0.83 -36.31 9.73
N LYS A 174 0.07 -36.56 8.77
CA LYS A 174 -0.16 -36.40 7.31
C LYS A 174 -0.66 -34.99 6.94
N LEU A 175 0.01 -33.96 7.46
CA LEU A 175 -0.37 -32.55 7.33
C LEU A 175 0.46 -31.77 6.30
N GLU A 176 1.30 -32.44 5.51
CA GLU A 176 2.24 -31.80 4.57
C GLU A 176 1.53 -30.94 3.52
N ASN A 177 0.31 -31.33 3.12
CA ASN A 177 -0.52 -30.61 2.15
C ASN A 177 -1.65 -29.82 2.81
N PHE A 178 -1.64 -29.68 4.14
CA PHE A 178 -2.64 -28.88 4.83
C PHE A 178 -2.39 -27.39 4.57
N GLU A 179 -3.34 -26.75 3.90
CA GLU A 179 -3.29 -25.35 3.51
C GLU A 179 -4.53 -24.63 4.05
N ILE A 180 -4.34 -23.51 4.76
CA ILE A 180 -5.46 -22.66 5.19
C ILE A 180 -5.89 -21.72 4.07
N THR A 181 -7.15 -21.27 4.12
CA THR A 181 -7.63 -20.24 3.20
C THR A 181 -7.00 -18.88 3.53
N PRO A 182 -6.93 -17.97 2.57
CA PRO A 182 -6.53 -16.59 2.83
C PRO A 182 -7.34 -15.87 3.91
N SER A 183 -8.65 -16.08 3.99
CA SER A 183 -9.46 -15.52 5.07
C SER A 183 -9.08 -16.11 6.43
N GLN A 184 -8.85 -17.43 6.50
CA GLN A 184 -8.33 -18.08 7.72
C GLN A 184 -6.96 -17.49 8.13
N GLN A 185 -6.06 -17.28 7.17
CA GLN A 185 -4.75 -16.65 7.42
C GLN A 185 -4.89 -15.23 7.96
N LYS A 186 -5.75 -14.41 7.34
CA LYS A 186 -6.02 -13.05 7.78
C LYS A 186 -6.54 -13.04 9.22
N LYS A 187 -7.50 -13.90 9.53
CA LYS A 187 -8.09 -13.97 10.87
C LYS A 187 -7.08 -14.44 11.92
N LEU A 188 -6.24 -15.42 11.62
CA LEU A 188 -5.13 -15.82 12.51
C LEU A 188 -4.11 -14.71 12.73
N PHE A 189 -3.80 -13.94 11.68
CA PHE A 189 -2.93 -12.78 11.80
C PHE A 189 -3.56 -11.73 12.71
N GLU A 190 -4.84 -11.40 12.53
CA GLU A 190 -5.55 -10.41 13.37
C GLU A 190 -5.56 -10.82 14.85
N ILE A 191 -5.83 -12.10 15.15
CA ILE A 191 -5.74 -12.66 16.51
C ILE A 191 -4.33 -12.48 17.09
N THR A 192 -3.30 -12.82 16.31
CA THR A 192 -1.90 -12.70 16.75
C THR A 192 -1.50 -11.24 16.96
N TYR A 193 -1.91 -10.36 16.05
CA TYR A 193 -1.61 -8.93 16.10
C TYR A 193 -2.26 -8.27 17.31
N GLU A 194 -3.52 -8.61 17.62
CA GLU A 194 -4.20 -8.14 18.83
C GLU A 194 -3.48 -8.61 20.11
N ALA A 195 -3.00 -9.86 20.15
CA ALA A 195 -2.21 -10.35 21.26
C ALA A 195 -0.89 -9.57 21.42
N MET A 196 -0.20 -9.28 20.31
CA MET A 196 1.02 -8.46 20.33
C MET A 196 0.74 -7.03 20.80
N GLU A 197 -0.36 -6.42 20.39
CA GLU A 197 -0.78 -5.11 20.89
C GLU A 197 -1.00 -5.12 22.41
N LYS A 198 -1.75 -6.09 22.93
CA LYS A 198 -1.99 -6.23 24.37
C LYS A 198 -0.68 -6.35 25.13
N ASP A 199 0.29 -7.07 24.57
CA ASP A 199 1.58 -7.25 25.18
C ASP A 199 2.46 -5.99 25.13
N VAL A 200 2.43 -5.23 24.03
CA VAL A 200 3.06 -3.90 23.96
C VAL A 200 2.44 -2.98 25.02
N ARG A 201 1.10 -2.90 25.09
CA ARG A 201 0.39 -2.11 26.10
C ARG A 201 0.82 -2.47 27.52
N ARG A 202 0.96 -3.77 27.81
CA ARG A 202 1.46 -4.25 29.09
C ARG A 202 2.90 -3.79 29.33
N ILE A 203 3.78 -3.88 28.34
CA ILE A 203 5.20 -3.52 28.45
C ILE A 203 5.36 -2.01 28.69
N VAL A 204 4.70 -1.15 27.92
CA VAL A 204 4.84 0.32 28.05
C VAL A 204 4.27 0.86 29.37
N ASN A 205 3.41 0.09 30.05
CA ASN A 205 2.83 0.43 31.35
C ASN A 205 3.51 -0.28 32.53
N LYS A 206 4.58 -1.04 32.31
CA LYS A 206 5.33 -1.62 33.45
C LYS A 206 5.95 -0.51 34.30
N LYS A 207 5.99 -0.72 35.62
CA LYS A 207 6.49 0.27 36.59
C LYS A 207 7.91 0.76 36.25
N ASP A 208 8.83 -0.17 35.99
CA ASP A 208 10.22 0.13 35.62
C ASP A 208 10.32 0.91 34.29
N VAL A 209 9.50 0.57 33.31
CA VAL A 209 9.46 1.26 32.01
C VAL A 209 8.92 2.68 32.18
N VAL A 210 7.86 2.87 32.96
CA VAL A 210 7.27 4.19 33.23
C VAL A 210 8.24 5.08 34.02
N GLU A 211 8.93 4.51 35.01
CA GLU A 211 9.92 5.23 35.82
C GLU A 211 11.12 5.71 34.98
N LEU A 212 11.63 4.88 34.08
CA LEU A 212 12.81 5.20 33.27
C LEU A 212 12.51 6.13 32.07
N TYR A 213 11.35 5.99 31.45
CA TYR A 213 11.07 6.62 30.15
C TYR A 213 9.84 7.53 30.15
N GLY A 214 9.04 7.52 31.21
CA GLY A 214 7.77 8.26 31.29
C GLY A 214 6.55 7.43 30.92
N LYS A 215 5.37 7.95 31.30
CA LYS A 215 4.08 7.30 31.05
C LYS A 215 3.69 7.40 29.58
N THR A 216 3.35 6.27 28.96
CA THR A 216 2.81 6.23 27.59
C THR A 216 1.29 6.29 27.62
N ASP A 217 0.68 7.38 27.13
CA ASP A 217 -0.77 7.44 26.89
C ASP A 217 -1.11 6.68 25.60
N TRP A 218 -1.42 5.39 25.73
CA TRP A 218 -1.72 4.55 24.58
C TRP A 218 -2.88 5.07 23.73
N ASN A 219 -3.89 5.71 24.32
CA ASN A 219 -5.05 6.16 23.56
C ASN A 219 -4.68 7.34 22.64
N LYS A 220 -3.81 8.24 23.10
CA LYS A 220 -3.32 9.40 22.33
C LYS A 220 -2.08 9.11 21.48
N LEU A 221 -1.41 7.99 21.68
CA LEU A 221 -0.20 7.63 20.95
C LEU A 221 -0.47 7.55 19.43
N LEU A 222 0.42 8.17 18.64
CA LEU A 222 0.29 8.29 17.19
C LEU A 222 0.22 6.91 16.52
N PRO A 223 -0.69 6.69 15.54
CA PRO A 223 -0.87 5.39 14.90
C PRO A 223 0.40 4.78 14.31
N ALA A 224 1.29 5.60 13.75
CA ALA A 224 2.55 5.12 13.19
C ALA A 224 3.50 4.54 14.26
N ILE A 225 3.55 5.17 15.45
CA ILE A 225 4.34 4.64 16.57
C ILE A 225 3.72 3.33 17.07
N LYS A 226 2.38 3.26 17.21
CA LYS A 226 1.67 2.02 17.58
C LYS A 226 2.01 0.88 16.64
N GLU A 227 1.88 1.09 15.33
CA GLU A 227 2.13 0.05 14.32
C GLU A 227 3.56 -0.50 14.43
N ILE A 228 4.56 0.38 14.57
CA ILE A 228 5.96 -0.03 14.70
C ILE A 228 6.22 -0.75 16.01
N LEU A 229 5.67 -0.31 17.15
CA LEU A 229 5.85 -1.02 18.42
C LEU A 229 5.27 -2.43 18.36
N ILE A 230 4.09 -2.59 17.74
CA ILE A 230 3.47 -3.90 17.57
C ILE A 230 4.30 -4.76 16.61
N ASP A 231 4.79 -4.21 15.50
CA ASP A 231 5.69 -4.94 14.58
C ASP A 231 7.01 -5.37 15.26
N LEU A 232 7.61 -4.47 16.04
CA LEU A 232 8.80 -4.77 16.83
C LEU A 232 8.52 -5.89 17.82
N ARG A 233 7.36 -5.87 18.49
CA ARG A 233 6.99 -6.94 19.42
C ARG A 233 6.75 -8.26 18.69
N PHE A 234 6.02 -8.22 17.59
CA PHE A 234 5.70 -9.38 16.76
C PHE A 234 6.95 -10.11 16.27
N ARG A 235 7.97 -9.36 15.86
CA ARG A 235 9.24 -9.88 15.31
C ARG A 235 10.32 -10.08 16.36
N GLU A 236 9.95 -10.01 17.64
CA GLU A 236 10.85 -10.17 18.80
C GLU A 236 11.96 -9.09 18.89
N ASP A 237 11.84 -7.97 18.17
CA ASP A 237 12.80 -6.85 18.16
C ASP A 237 12.54 -5.81 19.28
N TYR A 238 11.40 -5.87 19.99
CA TYR A 238 11.06 -4.97 21.10
C TYR A 238 11.65 -5.43 22.45
N THR A 239 12.98 -5.43 22.53
CA THR A 239 13.77 -5.91 23.68
C THR A 239 14.03 -4.80 24.72
N PRO A 240 14.55 -5.11 25.93
CA PRO A 240 15.03 -4.09 26.85
C PRO A 240 16.05 -3.13 26.23
N GLU A 241 17.00 -3.63 25.43
CA GLU A 241 18.00 -2.79 24.76
C GLU A 241 17.38 -1.88 23.72
N THR A 242 16.46 -2.39 22.91
CA THR A 242 15.72 -1.57 21.94
C THR A 242 14.91 -0.47 22.64
N ARG A 243 14.34 -0.75 23.82
CA ARG A 243 13.59 0.25 24.61
C ARG A 243 14.47 1.38 25.12
N LYS A 244 15.73 1.11 25.51
CA LYS A 244 16.68 2.19 25.87
C LYS A 244 16.84 3.22 24.76
N ILE A 245 16.70 2.78 23.51
CA ILE A 245 16.82 3.65 22.33
C ILE A 245 15.52 4.42 22.09
N ILE A 246 14.37 3.75 21.99
CA ILE A 246 13.15 4.36 21.43
C ILE A 246 12.09 4.75 22.46
N GLN A 247 12.13 4.24 23.68
CA GLN A 247 10.96 4.26 24.58
C GLN A 247 10.63 5.66 25.11
N ARG A 248 11.62 6.54 25.26
CA ARG A 248 11.37 7.93 25.67
C ARG A 248 10.55 8.70 24.62
N ALA A 249 10.94 8.61 23.35
CA ALA A 249 10.19 9.20 22.24
C ALA A 249 8.76 8.62 22.11
N VAL A 250 8.57 7.35 22.49
CA VAL A 250 7.24 6.73 22.59
C VAL A 250 6.41 7.38 23.70
N ALA A 251 6.95 7.52 24.91
CA ALA A 251 6.23 8.12 26.04
C ALA A 251 5.85 9.58 25.78
N GLU A 252 6.74 10.34 25.12
CA GLU A 252 6.54 11.72 24.72
C GLU A 252 5.64 11.88 23.47
N ASN A 253 5.28 10.77 22.82
CA ASN A 253 4.55 10.76 21.54
C ASN A 253 5.25 11.57 20.43
N ASP A 254 6.58 11.63 20.47
CA ASP A 254 7.41 12.37 19.51
C ASP A 254 7.76 11.50 18.30
N LEU A 255 6.92 11.59 17.26
CA LEU A 255 7.13 10.87 16.02
C LEU A 255 8.43 11.27 15.30
N LYS A 256 8.86 12.53 15.41
CA LYS A 256 10.06 13.01 14.70
C LYS A 256 11.29 12.35 15.28
N THR A 257 11.46 12.40 16.60
CA THR A 257 12.57 11.75 17.30
C THR A 257 12.49 10.24 17.16
N PHE A 258 11.30 9.64 17.32
CA PHE A 258 11.10 8.21 17.09
C PHE A 258 11.55 7.77 15.69
N THR A 259 11.17 8.53 14.66
CA THR A 259 11.55 8.23 13.26
C THR A 259 13.06 8.32 13.06
N ALA A 260 13.73 9.35 13.57
CA ALA A 260 15.18 9.49 13.49
C ALA A 260 15.91 8.29 14.15
N LEU A 261 15.45 7.84 15.31
CA LEU A 261 16.02 6.68 16.02
C LEU A 261 15.80 5.36 15.27
N MET A 262 14.64 5.22 14.62
CA MET A 262 14.32 4.07 13.77
C MET A 262 15.10 4.08 12.44
N GLU A 263 15.51 5.25 11.96
CA GLU A 263 16.30 5.46 10.74
C GLU A 263 17.80 5.24 10.90
N ASP A 264 18.33 5.37 12.11
CA ASP A 264 19.75 5.11 12.35
C ASP A 264 20.05 3.61 12.33
N ARG A 265 20.69 3.14 11.27
CA ARG A 265 21.05 1.74 11.08
C ARG A 265 21.93 1.19 12.22
N ASN A 266 22.69 2.04 12.92
CA ASN A 266 23.53 1.61 14.04
C ASN A 266 22.72 1.08 15.22
N ASN A 267 21.48 1.56 15.39
CA ASN A 267 20.55 1.08 16.42
C ASN A 267 19.97 -0.32 16.09
N TRP A 268 20.12 -0.78 14.85
CA TRP A 268 19.43 -1.95 14.31
C TRP A 268 20.38 -2.92 13.59
N LYS A 269 21.62 -3.05 14.07
CA LYS A 269 22.66 -3.87 13.43
C LYS A 269 22.22 -5.33 13.20
N ASN A 270 21.51 -5.91 14.17
CA ASN A 270 21.04 -7.29 14.15
C ASN A 270 19.70 -7.48 13.41
N VAL A 271 19.07 -6.39 12.97
CA VAL A 271 17.80 -6.45 12.24
C VAL A 271 18.08 -6.65 10.75
N PRO A 272 17.48 -7.65 10.08
CA PRO A 272 17.62 -7.85 8.64
C PRO A 272 17.38 -6.55 7.84
N LYS A 273 18.18 -6.31 6.80
CA LYS A 273 18.16 -5.05 6.02
C LYS A 273 16.79 -4.72 5.45
N ASP A 274 16.11 -5.72 4.88
CA ASP A 274 14.75 -5.56 4.33
C ASP A 274 13.76 -5.11 5.43
N ARG A 275 13.75 -5.81 6.57
CA ARG A 275 12.88 -5.49 7.72
C ARG A 275 13.11 -4.06 8.23
N PHE A 276 14.37 -3.68 8.41
CA PHE A 276 14.74 -2.31 8.77
C PHE A 276 14.21 -1.29 7.76
N GLN A 277 14.44 -1.54 6.47
CA GLN A 277 14.01 -0.63 5.42
C GLN A 277 12.48 -0.49 5.38
N ARG A 278 11.72 -1.56 5.59
CA ARG A 278 10.25 -1.51 5.65
C ARG A 278 9.75 -0.62 6.80
N ARG A 279 10.35 -0.71 7.98
CA ARG A 279 10.00 0.14 9.13
C ARG A 279 10.31 1.60 8.87
N VAL A 280 11.50 1.89 8.36
CA VAL A 280 11.92 3.24 7.99
C VAL A 280 10.98 3.83 6.94
N ASN A 281 10.69 3.05 5.90
CA ASN A 281 9.76 3.42 4.84
C ASN A 281 8.35 3.72 5.37
N PHE A 282 7.87 2.89 6.29
CA PHE A 282 6.58 3.07 6.94
C PHE A 282 6.54 4.34 7.79
N LEU A 283 7.61 4.67 8.52
CA LEU A 283 7.68 5.86 9.39
C LEU A 283 7.88 7.16 8.64
N LEU A 284 8.68 7.13 7.57
CA LEU A 284 8.82 8.24 6.64
C LEU A 284 7.52 8.59 5.91
N ASN A 285 6.53 7.69 6.02
CA ASN A 285 5.11 7.80 5.72
C ASN A 285 4.68 9.01 4.89
N PHE A 286 5.12 9.09 3.63
CA PHE A 286 4.55 9.96 2.57
C PHE A 286 4.26 11.42 2.95
N LYS A 287 4.84 11.91 4.04
CA LYS A 287 4.72 13.26 4.54
C LYS A 287 5.89 14.02 3.98
N VAL A 288 5.60 14.93 3.07
CA VAL A 288 6.59 15.85 2.50
C VAL A 288 6.58 17.15 3.27
N ASN A 289 7.72 17.82 3.32
CA ASN A 289 7.81 19.11 4.03
C ASN A 289 6.91 20.17 3.35
N ARG A 290 6.68 20.03 2.04
CA ARG A 290 5.84 20.91 1.21
C ARG A 290 5.20 20.11 0.09
N GLY A 291 4.00 20.51 -0.33
CA GLY A 291 3.31 19.87 -1.45
C GLY A 291 2.61 18.56 -1.08
N GLN A 292 2.10 18.46 0.14
CA GLN A 292 1.42 17.24 0.61
C GLN A 292 0.20 16.94 -0.26
N LEU A 293 -0.57 17.96 -0.64
CA LEU A 293 -1.69 17.85 -1.55
C LEU A 293 -1.31 17.13 -2.85
N THR A 294 -0.23 17.59 -3.49
CA THR A 294 0.27 17.00 -4.75
C THR A 294 0.82 15.62 -4.52
N PHE A 295 1.63 15.44 -3.46
CA PHE A 295 2.22 14.15 -3.13
C PHE A 295 1.16 13.05 -3.00
N ASP A 296 0.08 13.32 -2.27
CA ASP A 296 -0.99 12.36 -2.02
C ASP A 296 -1.82 12.03 -3.27
N ALA A 297 -1.88 12.95 -4.24
CA ALA A 297 -2.64 12.79 -5.46
C ALA A 297 -1.86 12.15 -6.62
N GLU A 298 -0.52 12.25 -6.64
CA GLU A 298 0.32 11.75 -7.73
C GLU A 298 0.53 10.22 -7.73
N GLY A 299 0.16 9.52 -6.67
CA GLY A 299 0.55 8.11 -6.60
C GLY A 299 -0.12 7.23 -5.57
N GLN A 300 0.08 5.94 -5.76
CA GLN A 300 -0.37 4.91 -4.85
C GLN A 300 0.72 3.85 -4.66
N GLU A 301 0.64 3.18 -3.51
CA GLU A 301 1.50 2.05 -3.21
C GLU A 301 0.77 0.73 -3.53
N GLY A 302 1.46 -0.19 -4.19
CA GLY A 302 0.91 -1.48 -4.61
C GLY A 302 -0.03 -1.44 -5.82
N GLY A 303 -0.30 -2.63 -6.37
CA GLY A 303 -1.16 -2.83 -7.53
C GLY A 303 -0.54 -2.38 -8.85
N ARG A 304 -1.36 -2.31 -9.90
CA ARG A 304 -0.95 -2.00 -11.29
C ARG A 304 -0.33 -0.60 -11.45
N PHE A 305 -0.63 0.34 -10.55
CA PHE A 305 -0.19 1.73 -10.61
C PHE A 305 0.78 2.08 -9.47
N HIS A 306 1.60 1.11 -9.07
CA HIS A 306 2.58 1.32 -8.01
C HIS A 306 3.63 2.36 -8.41
N SER A 307 3.57 3.55 -7.77
CA SER A 307 4.35 4.72 -8.20
C SER A 307 5.87 4.53 -8.13
N ARG A 308 6.37 3.67 -7.23
CA ARG A 308 7.80 3.43 -7.06
C ARG A 308 8.43 2.59 -8.18
N MET A 309 7.64 2.09 -9.12
CA MET A 309 8.12 1.39 -10.30
C MET A 309 8.19 2.33 -11.51
N LEU A 310 9.09 2.01 -12.44
CA LEU A 310 9.16 2.71 -13.72
C LEU A 310 7.88 2.50 -14.52
N HIS A 311 7.31 3.60 -15.01
CA HIS A 311 6.12 3.55 -15.85
C HIS A 311 6.09 4.74 -16.81
N VAL A 312 5.12 4.71 -17.72
CA VAL A 312 4.87 5.76 -18.71
C VAL A 312 3.38 6.10 -18.65
N PRO A 313 2.98 7.13 -17.88
CA PRO A 313 1.57 7.42 -17.58
C PRO A 313 0.68 7.61 -18.81
N THR A 314 1.20 8.29 -19.83
CA THR A 314 0.52 8.57 -21.10
C THR A 314 1.48 8.50 -22.28
N ASP A 315 0.99 8.52 -23.51
CA ASP A 315 1.84 8.57 -24.70
C ASP A 315 2.65 9.87 -24.85
N LYS A 316 2.29 10.92 -24.11
CA LYS A 316 3.00 12.21 -24.06
C LYS A 316 3.94 12.33 -22.85
N SER A 317 3.94 11.31 -21.98
CA SER A 317 4.78 11.25 -20.78
C SER A 317 6.12 10.59 -21.11
N GLY A 318 7.15 10.99 -20.38
CA GLY A 318 8.44 10.33 -20.42
C GLY A 318 8.50 9.07 -19.55
N LEU A 319 9.71 8.55 -19.41
CA LEU A 319 9.98 7.55 -18.39
C LEU A 319 9.80 8.20 -17.01
N THR A 320 8.81 7.72 -16.26
CA THR A 320 8.42 8.27 -14.96
C THR A 320 8.72 7.28 -13.85
N ILE A 321 9.20 7.79 -12.71
CA ILE A 321 9.34 7.01 -11.48
C ILE A 321 8.91 7.84 -10.26
N GLY A 322 8.42 7.16 -9.23
CA GLY A 322 7.89 7.81 -8.05
C GLY A 322 6.62 8.60 -8.34
N ARG A 323 6.40 9.66 -7.55
CA ARG A 323 5.24 10.55 -7.66
C ARG A 323 5.59 11.74 -8.56
N GLY A 324 5.61 11.48 -9.86
CA GLY A 324 5.76 12.53 -10.88
C GLY A 324 7.19 12.96 -11.23
N TYR A 325 8.22 12.15 -10.97
CA TYR A 325 9.54 12.40 -11.53
C TYR A 325 9.61 11.87 -12.98
N ASP A 326 9.26 12.73 -13.94
CA ASP A 326 9.28 12.47 -15.37
C ASP A 326 10.62 12.92 -16.00
N MET A 327 11.21 12.06 -16.84
CA MET A 327 12.53 12.27 -17.45
C MET A 327 12.49 12.93 -18.84
N LYS A 328 11.31 13.18 -19.42
CA LYS A 328 11.16 13.69 -20.80
C LYS A 328 11.85 15.03 -21.00
N ASP A 329 11.57 15.99 -20.13
CA ASP A 329 12.03 17.37 -20.26
C ASP A 329 13.35 17.64 -19.50
N LYS A 330 14.06 16.56 -19.10
CA LYS A 330 15.31 16.63 -18.33
C LYS A 330 16.50 16.18 -19.18
N THR A 331 17.64 16.85 -18.99
CA THR A 331 18.90 16.44 -19.61
C THR A 331 19.45 15.18 -18.92
N LYS A 332 20.30 14.40 -19.61
CA LYS A 332 20.97 13.24 -19.02
C LYS A 332 21.70 13.60 -17.72
N LYS A 333 22.45 14.71 -17.72
CA LYS A 333 23.19 15.21 -16.55
C LYS A 333 22.25 15.54 -15.39
N GLN A 334 21.10 16.16 -15.66
CA GLN A 334 20.10 16.45 -14.64
C GLN A 334 19.52 15.17 -14.04
N ILE A 335 19.16 14.19 -14.88
CA ILE A 335 18.60 12.93 -14.41
C ILE A 335 19.60 12.17 -13.52
N GLU A 336 20.85 12.05 -13.96
CA GLU A 336 21.88 11.36 -13.19
C GLU A 336 22.12 12.02 -11.83
N LYS A 337 22.15 13.36 -11.79
CA LYS A 337 22.27 14.13 -10.55
C LYS A 337 21.08 13.91 -9.63
N ASP A 338 19.86 14.07 -10.11
CA ASP A 338 18.65 13.98 -9.28
C ASP A 338 18.47 12.56 -8.70
N LEU A 339 18.76 11.52 -9.50
CA LEU A 339 18.67 10.14 -9.05
C LEU A 339 19.75 9.81 -8.00
N THR A 340 20.97 10.29 -8.18
CA THR A 340 22.06 10.09 -7.21
C THR A 340 21.81 10.87 -5.92
N GLU A 341 21.32 12.11 -5.99
CA GLU A 341 20.89 12.91 -4.83
C GLU A 341 19.74 12.25 -4.07
N ALA A 342 18.83 11.57 -4.77
CA ALA A 342 17.78 10.77 -4.14
C ALA A 342 18.30 9.48 -3.47
N GLY A 343 19.56 9.09 -3.70
CA GLY A 343 20.21 7.91 -3.14
C GLY A 343 20.09 6.66 -4.01
N ILE A 344 19.84 6.80 -5.31
CA ILE A 344 19.92 5.69 -6.28
C ILE A 344 21.39 5.50 -6.66
N CYS A 345 21.86 4.26 -6.71
CA CYS A 345 23.28 4.00 -6.98
C CYS A 345 23.71 4.52 -8.35
N GLN A 346 24.96 4.98 -8.45
CA GLN A 346 25.52 5.62 -9.65
C GLN A 346 25.25 4.83 -10.93
N ALA A 347 25.46 3.51 -10.90
CA ALA A 347 25.26 2.64 -12.05
C ALA A 347 23.80 2.68 -12.57
N LYS A 348 22.81 2.67 -11.68
CA LYS A 348 21.39 2.75 -12.04
C LYS A 348 20.99 4.16 -12.47
N ALA A 349 21.53 5.18 -11.81
CA ALA A 349 21.29 6.58 -12.19
C ALA A 349 21.82 6.89 -13.61
N LYS A 350 23.05 6.45 -13.92
CA LYS A 350 23.66 6.60 -15.25
C LYS A 350 22.91 5.81 -16.33
N LEU A 351 22.40 4.63 -15.99
CA LEU A 351 21.55 3.88 -16.92
C LEU A 351 20.25 4.64 -17.20
N LEU A 352 19.52 5.04 -16.16
CA LEU A 352 18.24 5.73 -16.29
C LEU A 352 18.37 7.11 -16.96
N SER A 353 19.51 7.79 -16.81
CA SER A 353 19.75 9.06 -17.50
C SER A 353 19.76 8.93 -19.02
N CYS A 354 20.03 7.75 -19.58
CA CYS A 354 19.89 7.50 -21.01
C CYS A 354 18.45 7.61 -21.53
N ALA A 355 17.45 7.63 -20.64
CA ALA A 355 16.04 7.82 -21.01
C ALA A 355 15.64 9.30 -21.21
N ALA A 356 16.58 10.24 -21.08
CA ALA A 356 16.35 11.66 -21.36
C ALA A 356 15.66 11.87 -22.72
N GLY A 357 14.58 12.64 -22.75
CA GLY A 357 13.83 12.93 -23.98
C GLY A 357 12.96 11.80 -24.51
N LEU A 358 13.05 10.57 -23.99
CA LEU A 358 12.18 9.48 -24.42
C LEU A 358 10.75 9.71 -23.92
N GLN A 359 9.77 9.37 -24.75
CA GLN A 359 8.35 9.43 -24.40
C GLN A 359 7.55 8.27 -25.01
N GLY A 360 6.37 7.99 -24.45
CA GLY A 360 5.41 7.02 -24.97
C GLY A 360 6.01 5.64 -25.25
N LYS A 361 5.92 5.18 -26.51
CA LYS A 361 6.41 3.85 -26.91
C LYS A 361 7.93 3.69 -26.71
N ALA A 362 8.71 4.73 -26.95
CA ALA A 362 10.18 4.67 -26.79
C ALA A 362 10.58 4.50 -25.32
N ALA A 363 9.94 5.24 -24.40
CA ALA A 363 10.15 5.10 -22.97
C ALA A 363 9.71 3.71 -22.45
N ARG A 364 8.61 3.14 -22.97
CA ARG A 364 8.18 1.77 -22.63
C ARG A 364 9.16 0.71 -23.14
N LYS A 365 9.73 0.91 -24.33
CA LYS A 365 10.75 0.03 -24.89
C LYS A 365 12.02 0.05 -24.05
N PHE A 366 12.44 1.24 -23.59
CA PHE A 366 13.59 1.41 -22.72
C PHE A 366 13.53 0.54 -21.46
N ILE A 367 12.37 0.46 -20.79
CA ILE A 367 12.20 -0.39 -19.60
C ILE A 367 12.50 -1.86 -19.93
N LYS A 368 11.94 -2.36 -21.04
CA LYS A 368 12.08 -3.75 -21.48
C LYS A 368 13.51 -4.08 -21.91
N ASP A 369 14.09 -3.24 -22.76
CA ASP A 369 15.43 -3.45 -23.31
C ASP A 369 16.49 -3.51 -22.19
N ASN A 370 16.27 -2.76 -21.10
CA ASN A 370 17.19 -2.70 -19.97
C ASN A 370 16.79 -3.61 -18.79
N LYS A 371 15.75 -4.44 -18.94
CA LYS A 371 15.25 -5.38 -17.91
C LYS A 371 14.92 -4.68 -16.58
N MET A 372 14.26 -3.53 -16.65
CA MET A 372 13.95 -2.67 -15.51
C MET A 372 12.48 -2.75 -15.06
N GLU A 373 11.73 -3.75 -15.51
CA GLU A 373 10.31 -3.93 -15.20
C GLU A 373 10.04 -4.06 -13.69
N ASN A 374 10.99 -4.66 -12.95
CA ASN A 374 10.91 -4.86 -11.51
C ASN A 374 11.79 -3.88 -10.73
N PHE A 375 12.34 -2.85 -11.38
CA PHE A 375 13.11 -1.84 -10.68
C PHE A 375 12.18 -0.96 -9.86
N GLU A 376 12.40 -0.95 -8.55
CA GLU A 376 11.58 -0.25 -7.57
C GLU A 376 12.47 0.65 -6.70
N ILE A 377 12.11 1.93 -6.59
CA ILE A 377 12.77 2.85 -5.67
C ILE A 377 12.20 2.73 -4.25
N THR A 378 12.98 3.09 -3.25
CA THR A 378 12.51 3.20 -1.87
C THR A 378 11.56 4.41 -1.71
N PRO A 379 10.64 4.40 -0.73
CA PRO A 379 9.87 5.57 -0.31
C PRO A 379 10.73 6.81 -0.01
N ARG A 380 11.93 6.64 0.57
CA ARG A 380 12.88 7.74 0.76
C ARG A 380 13.34 8.34 -0.58
N GLN A 381 13.73 7.49 -1.53
CA GLN A 381 14.09 7.92 -2.89
C GLN A 381 12.89 8.59 -3.59
N GLN A 382 11.67 8.04 -3.47
CA GLN A 382 10.45 8.63 -4.03
C GLN A 382 10.18 10.02 -3.44
N LYS A 383 10.29 10.16 -2.11
CA LYS A 383 10.14 11.43 -1.41
C LYS A 383 11.17 12.45 -1.90
N LYS A 384 12.44 12.06 -2.02
CA LYS A 384 13.50 12.95 -2.51
C LYS A 384 13.29 13.39 -3.95
N LEU A 385 12.94 12.46 -4.85
CA LEU A 385 12.62 12.80 -6.24
C LEU A 385 11.40 13.72 -6.34
N PHE A 386 10.38 13.50 -5.51
CA PHE A 386 9.25 14.41 -5.42
C PHE A 386 9.68 15.81 -4.95
N GLU A 387 10.46 15.92 -3.86
CA GLU A 387 10.96 17.20 -3.34
C GLU A 387 11.75 17.98 -4.41
N ILE A 388 12.56 17.27 -5.21
CA ILE A 388 13.30 17.84 -6.35
C ILE A 388 12.32 18.38 -7.42
N THR A 389 11.35 17.56 -7.86
CA THR A 389 10.35 17.98 -8.86
C THR A 389 9.50 19.14 -8.35
N TYR A 390 9.02 19.07 -7.11
CA TYR A 390 8.18 20.09 -6.49
C TYR A 390 8.90 21.44 -6.40
N LYS A 391 10.18 21.44 -6.02
CA LYS A 391 11.03 22.64 -6.03
C LYS A 391 11.21 23.23 -7.43
N SER A 392 11.26 22.39 -8.47
CA SER A 392 11.28 22.86 -9.85
C SER A 392 9.96 23.52 -10.24
N MET A 393 8.83 22.89 -9.91
CA MET A 393 7.49 23.43 -10.20
C MET A 393 7.24 24.75 -9.46
N GLU A 394 7.73 24.88 -8.22
CA GLU A 394 7.70 26.15 -7.49
C GLU A 394 8.43 27.27 -8.22
N LYS A 395 9.64 27.00 -8.74
CA LYS A 395 10.39 27.98 -9.54
C LYS A 395 9.63 28.38 -10.80
N ASP A 396 8.95 27.44 -11.44
CA ASP A 396 8.12 27.72 -12.62
C ASP A 396 6.91 28.59 -12.28
N VAL A 397 6.17 28.28 -11.22
CA VAL A 397 5.07 29.14 -10.76
C VAL A 397 5.59 30.54 -10.46
N ARG A 398 6.69 30.65 -9.71
CA ARG A 398 7.31 31.94 -9.38
C ARG A 398 7.71 32.70 -10.64
N ARG A 399 8.25 32.03 -11.66
CA ARG A 399 8.55 32.66 -12.96
C ARG A 399 7.27 33.13 -13.65
N ILE A 400 6.21 32.32 -13.65
CA ILE A 400 4.93 32.62 -14.32
C ILE A 400 4.24 33.82 -13.66
N VAL A 401 4.12 33.86 -12.33
CA VAL A 401 3.45 34.96 -11.63
C VAL A 401 4.19 36.30 -11.74
N ASN A 402 5.48 36.28 -12.09
CA ASN A 402 6.31 37.46 -12.30
C ASN A 402 6.48 37.83 -13.78
N LYS A 403 5.83 37.14 -14.73
CA LYS A 403 5.86 37.54 -16.13
C LYS A 403 5.19 38.90 -16.31
N LYS A 404 5.76 39.73 -17.19
CA LYS A 404 5.30 41.10 -17.45
C LYS A 404 3.80 41.18 -17.77
N ASP A 405 3.33 40.33 -18.69
CA ASP A 405 1.91 40.26 -19.10
C ASP A 405 0.98 39.81 -17.97
N VAL A 406 1.47 38.95 -17.07
CA VAL A 406 0.69 38.48 -15.90
C VAL A 406 0.61 39.59 -14.85
N VAL A 407 1.71 40.30 -14.59
CA VAL A 407 1.76 41.40 -13.63
C VAL A 407 0.91 42.59 -14.09
N GLU A 408 1.02 42.98 -15.36
CA GLU A 408 0.23 44.07 -15.94
C GLU A 408 -1.28 43.78 -15.88
N ARG A 409 -1.67 42.51 -16.06
CA ARG A 409 -3.08 42.13 -16.13
C ARG A 409 -3.74 41.88 -14.78
N TYR A 410 -3.03 41.27 -13.83
CA TYR A 410 -3.64 40.79 -12.58
C TYR A 410 -3.03 41.43 -11.32
N GLY A 411 -1.95 42.20 -11.46
CA GLY A 411 -1.19 42.76 -10.35
C GLY A 411 0.00 41.90 -9.93
N LYS A 412 0.91 42.52 -9.17
CA LYS A 412 2.13 41.87 -8.67
C LYS A 412 1.80 40.88 -7.57
N THR A 413 2.24 39.63 -7.70
CA THR A 413 2.15 38.62 -6.64
C THR A 413 3.34 38.73 -5.70
N ASP A 414 3.11 39.07 -4.43
CA ASP A 414 4.16 38.97 -3.41
C ASP A 414 4.38 37.51 -3.00
N TRP A 415 5.28 36.84 -3.73
CA TRP A 415 5.57 35.43 -3.51
C TRP A 415 6.04 35.14 -2.07
N ASN A 416 6.75 36.04 -1.41
CA ASN A 416 7.29 35.75 -0.09
C ASN A 416 6.16 35.72 0.95
N ASN A 417 5.22 36.66 0.86
CA ASN A 417 4.10 36.81 1.79
C ASN A 417 2.79 36.11 1.33
N LEU A 418 2.77 35.50 0.13
CA LEU A 418 1.60 34.77 -0.37
C LEU A 418 1.22 33.61 0.57
N HIS A 419 -0.08 33.46 0.81
CA HIS A 419 -0.66 32.49 1.72
C HIS A 419 -0.18 31.06 1.37
N PRO A 420 0.27 30.25 2.35
CA PRO A 420 0.81 28.91 2.10
C PRO A 420 -0.13 28.02 1.30
N ALA A 421 -1.44 28.07 1.57
CA ALA A 421 -2.42 27.29 0.83
C ALA A 421 -2.54 27.69 -0.65
N ILE A 422 -2.48 28.99 -0.95
CA ILE A 422 -2.48 29.48 -2.34
C ILE A 422 -1.22 29.00 -3.04
N LYS A 423 -0.05 29.12 -2.41
CA LYS A 423 1.22 28.59 -2.94
C LYS A 423 1.10 27.10 -3.27
N GLU A 424 0.60 26.30 -2.34
CA GLU A 424 0.50 24.85 -2.51
C GLU A 424 -0.39 24.46 -3.69
N VAL A 425 -1.55 25.10 -3.82
CA VAL A 425 -2.48 24.84 -4.95
C VAL A 425 -1.92 25.35 -6.28
N LEU A 426 -1.24 26.51 -6.32
CA LEU A 426 -0.60 26.97 -7.57
C LEU A 426 0.49 26.01 -8.04
N ILE A 427 1.29 25.49 -7.12
CA ILE A 427 2.33 24.52 -7.46
C ILE A 427 1.70 23.21 -7.92
N ASP A 428 0.61 22.74 -7.27
CA ASP A 428 -0.14 21.57 -7.72
C ASP A 428 -0.73 21.75 -9.14
N LEU A 429 -1.32 22.92 -9.42
CA LEU A 429 -1.84 23.27 -10.73
C LEU A 429 -0.74 23.23 -11.78
N GLN A 430 0.44 23.78 -11.49
CA GLN A 430 1.58 23.73 -12.40
C GLN A 430 2.10 22.30 -12.57
N PHE A 431 2.18 21.52 -11.48
CA PHE A 431 2.69 20.16 -11.46
C PHE A 431 1.92 19.26 -12.44
N ILE A 432 0.60 19.43 -12.54
CA ILE A 432 -0.24 18.59 -13.39
C ILE A 432 -0.60 19.23 -14.73
N GLY A 433 -0.11 20.45 -14.99
CA GLY A 433 -0.36 21.17 -16.24
C GLY A 433 -1.67 21.96 -16.31
N ASP A 434 -2.36 22.14 -15.19
CA ASP A 434 -3.61 22.92 -15.10
C ASP A 434 -3.37 24.43 -14.99
N TYR A 435 -2.15 24.88 -14.68
CA TYR A 435 -1.83 26.32 -14.53
C TYR A 435 -1.61 27.01 -15.89
N THR A 436 -2.66 27.04 -16.69
CA THR A 436 -2.70 27.57 -18.06
C THR A 436 -3.15 29.04 -18.12
N PRO A 437 -2.98 29.76 -19.26
CA PRO A 437 -3.51 31.11 -19.39
C PRO A 437 -5.02 31.23 -19.09
N PRO A 438 -5.91 30.34 -19.57
CA PRO A 438 -7.33 30.35 -19.19
C PRO A 438 -7.54 30.20 -17.68
N THR A 439 -6.84 29.25 -17.04
CA THR A 439 -6.94 29.07 -15.58
C THR A 439 -6.50 30.33 -14.83
N ARG A 440 -5.46 31.03 -15.30
CA ARG A 440 -5.01 32.29 -14.70
C ARG A 440 -6.03 33.41 -14.82
N GLN A 441 -6.81 33.48 -15.91
CA GLN A 441 -7.89 34.47 -16.02
C GLN A 441 -8.91 34.33 -14.89
N ILE A 442 -9.09 33.11 -14.37
CA ILE A 442 -10.03 32.82 -13.28
C ILE A 442 -9.41 33.21 -11.93
N ILE A 443 -8.21 32.71 -11.62
CA ILE A 443 -7.69 32.72 -10.23
C ILE A 443 -6.63 33.79 -9.95
N GLN A 444 -5.97 34.34 -10.97
CA GLN A 444 -4.71 35.08 -10.76
C GLN A 444 -4.91 36.41 -10.04
N GLN A 445 -6.06 37.06 -10.18
CA GLN A 445 -6.37 38.29 -9.46
C GLN A 445 -6.45 38.04 -7.94
N ALA A 446 -7.11 36.96 -7.50
CA ALA A 446 -7.15 36.56 -6.10
C ALA A 446 -5.76 36.17 -5.58
N VAL A 447 -4.92 35.55 -6.42
CA VAL A 447 -3.52 35.25 -6.10
C VAL A 447 -2.72 36.53 -5.86
N ALA A 448 -2.81 37.51 -6.76
CA ALA A 448 -2.08 38.77 -6.65
C ALA A 448 -2.52 39.58 -5.41
N GLY A 449 -3.81 39.56 -5.08
CA GLY A 449 -4.36 40.16 -3.87
C GLY A 449 -4.12 39.38 -2.58
N ASN A 450 -3.48 38.19 -2.64
CA ASN A 450 -3.36 37.27 -1.50
C ASN A 450 -4.70 36.93 -0.83
N ASP A 451 -5.79 36.92 -1.61
CA ASP A 451 -7.16 36.74 -1.13
C ASP A 451 -7.53 35.26 -1.12
N LEU A 452 -7.26 34.59 0.01
CA LEU A 452 -7.57 33.18 0.20
C LEU A 452 -9.06 32.87 0.07
N LYS A 453 -9.94 33.79 0.50
CA LYS A 453 -11.40 33.56 0.49
C LYS A 453 -11.91 33.50 -0.95
N THR A 454 -11.57 34.51 -1.76
CA THR A 454 -11.94 34.55 -3.17
C THR A 454 -11.27 33.43 -3.94
N PHE A 455 -9.98 33.16 -3.68
CA PHE A 455 -9.28 32.03 -4.29
C PHE A 455 -9.99 30.69 -4.01
N THR A 456 -10.40 30.47 -2.75
CA THR A 456 -11.12 29.24 -2.35
C THR A 456 -12.47 29.11 -3.04
N ALA A 457 -13.23 30.20 -3.17
CA ALA A 457 -14.50 30.21 -3.89
C ALA A 457 -14.32 29.84 -5.38
N LEU A 458 -13.32 30.44 -6.05
CA LEU A 458 -13.02 30.19 -7.46
C LEU A 458 -12.52 28.76 -7.72
N MET A 459 -11.70 28.23 -6.81
CA MET A 459 -11.25 26.83 -6.84
C MET A 459 -12.40 25.85 -6.52
N GLY A 460 -13.39 26.28 -5.73
CA GLY A 460 -14.58 25.52 -5.33
C GLY A 460 -15.68 25.43 -6.38
N ASP A 461 -15.72 26.33 -7.35
CA ASP A 461 -16.70 26.30 -8.43
C ASP A 461 -16.30 25.27 -9.50
N ARG A 462 -17.04 24.16 -9.56
CA ARG A 462 -16.80 23.08 -10.53
C ARG A 462 -16.86 23.53 -11.99
N MET A 463 -17.59 24.59 -12.30
CA MET A 463 -17.71 25.10 -13.68
C MET A 463 -16.40 25.67 -14.21
N ASN A 464 -15.50 26.11 -13.33
CA ASN A 464 -14.15 26.57 -13.67
C ASN A 464 -13.18 25.41 -13.97
N TRP A 465 -13.52 24.17 -13.58
CA TRP A 465 -12.62 23.01 -13.58
C TRP A 465 -13.19 21.78 -14.29
N LYS A 466 -13.98 21.99 -15.36
CA LYS A 466 -14.69 20.91 -16.07
C LYS A 466 -13.78 19.77 -16.53
N ASN A 467 -12.57 20.09 -16.99
CA ASN A 467 -11.60 19.13 -17.52
C ASN A 467 -10.69 18.49 -16.44
N VAL A 468 -10.80 18.92 -15.19
CA VAL A 468 -10.03 18.37 -14.08
C VAL A 468 -10.71 17.11 -13.54
N ARG A 469 -9.93 16.05 -13.31
CA ARG A 469 -10.41 14.80 -12.71
C ARG A 469 -11.13 15.09 -11.39
N LYS A 470 -12.27 14.41 -11.17
CA LYS A 470 -13.12 14.61 -9.99
C LYS A 470 -12.35 14.52 -8.67
N ASP A 471 -11.56 13.46 -8.47
CA ASP A 471 -10.75 13.27 -7.27
C ASP A 471 -9.75 14.43 -7.03
N ARG A 472 -9.04 14.90 -8.08
CA ARG A 472 -8.10 16.03 -7.93
C ARG A 472 -8.82 17.31 -7.52
N PHE A 473 -9.96 17.60 -8.15
CA PHE A 473 -10.78 18.75 -7.79
C PHE A 473 -11.23 18.68 -6.33
N GLU A 474 -11.79 17.56 -5.90
CA GLU A 474 -12.27 17.36 -4.53
C GLU A 474 -11.14 17.50 -3.50
N ARG A 475 -9.94 17.02 -3.81
CA ARG A 475 -8.76 17.19 -2.94
C ARG A 475 -8.34 18.64 -2.77
N ARG A 476 -8.32 19.42 -3.86
CA ARG A 476 -7.99 20.87 -3.81
C ARG A 476 -9.00 21.64 -2.98
N VAL A 477 -10.30 21.40 -3.21
CA VAL A 477 -11.39 22.05 -2.47
C VAL A 477 -11.31 21.70 -1.00
N LYS A 478 -11.19 20.41 -0.67
CA LYS A 478 -11.03 19.96 0.72
C LYS A 478 -9.80 20.57 1.39
N TYR A 479 -8.67 20.62 0.67
CA TYR A 479 -7.43 21.22 1.20
C TYR A 479 -7.62 22.69 1.56
N LEU A 480 -8.25 23.48 0.69
CA LEU A 480 -8.49 24.91 0.90
C LEU A 480 -9.52 25.21 1.99
N LEU A 481 -10.57 24.39 2.12
CA LEU A 481 -11.59 24.55 3.17
C LEU A 481 -11.08 24.26 4.59
N LEU A 482 -9.90 23.64 4.72
CA LEU A 482 -9.27 23.32 5.99
C LEU A 482 -8.25 24.38 6.45
N GLN A 483 -8.14 25.51 5.76
CA GLN A 483 -7.10 26.53 5.97
C GLN A 483 -7.58 27.70 6.82
#